data_AF-A0A4Y9F0S1-F1
#
_entry.id   AF-A0A4Y9F0S1-F1
#
_cell.length_a   1.000
_cell.length_b   1.000
_cell.length_c   1.000
_cell.angle_alpha   90.00
_cell.angle_beta   90.00
_cell.angle_gamma   90.00
#
_symmetry.space_group_name_H-M   'P 1'
#
loop_
_entity.id
_entity.type
_entity.pdbx_description
1 polymer ?
#
loop_
_entity_poly.entity_id
_entity_poly.type
_entity_poly.pdbx_seq_one_letter_code
_entity_poly.pdbx_strand_id
1 'polypeptide(L)'
;DMSALIAGAKYRGEFEDRLKAVVNEVIKSENIILFIDEIHTIVGAGASEGSMDAANILKPALARGELHTIGATTLKEYRKYFEKDAALQRRFQPVNVGEPSVNEALAMLRGIKEKLEIHHNVTIND
;
A
#
# COMPACT_ATOMS: atom_id res chain seq x y z
N ASP A 1 2.18 8.15 -4.29
CA ASP A 1 0.78 7.76 -4.50
C ASP A 1 0.64 7.14 -5.89
N MET A 2 -0.04 6.00 -6.00
CA MET A 2 -0.17 5.24 -7.26
C MET A 2 -0.92 6.04 -8.33
N SER A 3 -1.83 6.91 -7.90
CA SER A 3 -2.55 7.87 -8.74
C SER A 3 -1.59 8.77 -9.54
N ALA A 4 -0.48 9.19 -8.95
CA ALA A 4 0.52 10.04 -9.59
C ALA A 4 1.35 9.29 -10.65
N LEU A 5 1.56 7.99 -10.47
CA LEU A 5 2.24 7.16 -11.47
C LEU A 5 1.38 6.92 -12.71
N ILE A 6 0.06 6.79 -12.50
CA ILE A 6 -0.95 6.64 -13.56
C ILE A 6 -1.23 7.99 -14.25
N ALA A 7 -1.19 9.10 -13.50
CA ALA A 7 -1.42 10.44 -14.02
C ALA A 7 -0.41 10.78 -15.14
N GLY A 8 -0.93 11.00 -16.34
CA GLY A 8 -0.12 11.35 -17.51
C GLY A 8 0.60 10.18 -18.18
N ALA A 9 0.31 8.92 -17.81
CA ALA A 9 0.63 7.78 -18.65
C ALA A 9 -0.52 7.59 -19.66
N LYS A 10 -0.27 7.87 -20.95
CA LYS A 10 -1.25 7.63 -22.02
C LYS A 10 -1.33 6.16 -22.40
N TYR A 11 -0.26 5.41 -22.14
CA TYR A 11 -0.09 4.02 -22.53
C TYR A 11 0.36 3.17 -21.34
N ARG A 12 -0.06 1.89 -21.32
CA ARG A 12 0.28 0.94 -20.24
C ARG A 12 1.80 0.82 -20.00
N GLY A 13 2.59 0.81 -21.07
CA GLY A 13 4.05 0.72 -20.97
C GLY A 13 4.70 1.91 -20.26
N GLU A 14 4.16 3.12 -20.41
CA GLU A 14 4.71 4.31 -19.73
C GLU A 14 4.56 4.22 -18.21
N PHE A 15 3.47 3.62 -17.73
CA PHE A 15 3.31 3.36 -16.31
C PHE A 15 4.34 2.32 -15.82
N GLU A 16 4.52 1.23 -16.55
CA GLU A 16 5.47 0.17 -16.15
C GLU A 16 6.89 0.70 -16.09
N ASP A 17 7.29 1.53 -17.06
CA ASP A 17 8.62 2.14 -17.10
C ASP A 17 8.81 3.13 -15.96
N ARG A 18 7.78 3.92 -15.62
CA ARG A 18 7.81 4.79 -14.43
C ARG A 18 7.93 3.98 -13.14
N LEU A 19 7.15 2.91 -12.99
CA LEU A 19 7.21 2.06 -11.81
C LEU A 19 8.59 1.39 -11.68
N LYS A 20 9.15 0.86 -12.77
CA LYS A 20 10.51 0.33 -12.80
C LYS A 20 11.54 1.39 -12.41
N ALA A 21 11.41 2.62 -12.89
CA ALA A 21 12.31 3.72 -12.53
C ALA A 21 12.29 4.00 -11.03
N VAL A 22 11.10 4.10 -10.43
CA VAL A 22 10.92 4.29 -8.98
C VAL A 22 11.54 3.14 -8.19
N VAL A 23 11.24 1.89 -8.57
CA VAL A 23 11.79 0.70 -7.90
C VAL A 23 13.31 0.67 -7.97
N ASN A 24 13.89 0.98 -9.13
CA ASN A 24 15.34 1.04 -9.30
C ASN A 24 15.98 2.15 -8.46
N GLU A 25 15.33 3.30 -8.30
CA GLU A 25 15.82 4.39 -7.45
C GLU A 25 15.79 4.01 -5.97
N VAL A 26 14.72 3.32 -5.53
CA VAL A 26 14.63 2.80 -4.16
C VAL A 26 15.69 1.74 -3.91
N ILE A 27 15.91 0.78 -4.83
CA ILE A 27 16.94 -0.26 -4.67
C ILE A 27 18.36 0.34 -4.59
N LYS A 28 18.64 1.40 -5.37
CA LYS A 28 19.92 2.11 -5.31
C LYS A 28 20.12 2.87 -4.00
N SER A 29 19.03 3.14 -3.27
CA SER A 29 19.02 3.90 -2.04
C SER A 29 18.85 2.95 -0.86
N GLU A 30 19.96 2.50 -0.26
CA GLU A 30 19.98 1.44 0.76
C GLU A 30 19.15 1.73 2.03
N ASN A 31 18.72 2.98 2.25
CA ASN A 31 18.00 3.42 3.46
C ASN A 31 16.54 3.87 3.21
N ILE A 32 15.90 3.38 2.16
CA ILE A 32 14.49 3.69 1.88
C ILE A 32 13.57 2.53 2.27
N ILE A 33 12.49 2.86 2.99
CA ILE A 33 11.35 1.96 3.19
C ILE A 33 10.21 2.43 2.28
N LEU A 34 9.80 1.56 1.36
CA LEU A 34 8.67 1.81 0.48
C LEU A 34 7.36 1.49 1.21
N PHE A 35 6.48 2.47 1.35
CA PHE A 35 5.11 2.25 1.81
C PHE A 35 4.17 2.14 0.63
N ILE A 36 3.35 1.08 0.60
CA ILE A 36 2.33 0.85 -0.42
C ILE A 36 0.98 0.69 0.29
N ASP A 37 0.15 1.71 0.19
CA ASP A 37 -1.24 1.59 0.58
C ASP A 37 -1.99 0.72 -0.42
N GLU A 38 -2.97 -0.03 0.07
CA GLU A 38 -3.74 -1.00 -0.70
C GLU A 38 -2.86 -1.89 -1.61
N ILE A 39 -1.80 -2.50 -1.07
CA ILE A 39 -0.78 -3.25 -1.83
C ILE A 39 -1.37 -4.37 -2.72
N HIS A 40 -2.54 -4.88 -2.35
CA HIS A 40 -3.29 -5.85 -3.14
C HIS A 40 -3.74 -5.32 -4.51
N THR A 41 -3.83 -4.02 -4.71
CA THR A 41 -4.14 -3.42 -6.03
C THR A 41 -3.02 -3.66 -7.03
N ILE A 42 -1.77 -3.70 -6.56
CA ILE A 42 -0.59 -3.95 -7.38
C ILE A 42 -0.41 -5.46 -7.65
N VAL A 43 -0.76 -6.29 -6.67
CA VAL A 43 -0.64 -7.75 -6.75
C VAL A 43 -1.82 -8.41 -7.49
N GLY A 44 -3.04 -7.95 -7.18
CA GLY A 44 -4.29 -8.49 -7.69
C GLY A 44 -4.67 -8.02 -9.09
N ALA A 45 -3.99 -6.99 -9.59
CA ALA A 45 -4.04 -6.53 -10.96
C ALA A 45 -3.41 -7.52 -11.97
N GLY A 46 -3.52 -8.83 -11.76
CA GLY A 46 -3.26 -9.87 -12.76
C GLY A 46 -4.49 -10.72 -13.07
N ALA A 47 -5.59 -10.59 -12.31
CA ALA A 47 -6.75 -11.50 -12.39
C ALA A 47 -7.88 -11.02 -13.31
N SER A 48 -7.76 -9.86 -13.95
CA SER A 48 -8.74 -9.33 -14.91
C SER A 48 -8.01 -8.91 -16.19
N GLU A 49 -8.59 -9.20 -17.37
CA GLU A 49 -8.00 -9.10 -18.74
C GLU A 49 -7.51 -7.71 -19.21
N GLY A 50 -7.19 -6.79 -18.30
CA GLY A 50 -6.60 -5.49 -18.62
C GLY A 50 -5.76 -4.90 -17.49
N SER A 51 -5.48 -5.70 -16.47
CA SER A 51 -4.82 -5.26 -15.25
C SER A 51 -3.29 -5.25 -15.43
N MET A 52 -2.64 -4.21 -14.93
CA MET A 52 -1.19 -4.00 -15.06
C MET A 52 -0.42 -4.96 -14.15
N ASP A 53 0.50 -5.75 -14.71
CA ASP A 53 1.30 -6.72 -13.96
C ASP A 53 2.49 -6.06 -13.25
N ALA A 54 2.17 -5.05 -12.43
CA ALA A 54 3.10 -4.39 -11.56
C ALA A 54 3.69 -5.36 -10.51
N ALA A 55 2.98 -6.45 -10.21
CA ALA A 55 3.46 -7.54 -9.37
C ALA A 55 4.76 -8.16 -9.92
N ASN A 56 4.86 -8.38 -11.23
CA ASN A 56 6.08 -8.91 -11.84
C ASN A 56 7.28 -7.97 -11.76
N ILE A 57 7.04 -6.66 -11.64
CA ILE A 57 8.11 -5.67 -11.45
C ILE A 57 8.64 -5.73 -10.00
N LEU A 58 7.76 -5.88 -9.02
CA LEU A 58 8.14 -5.87 -7.60
C LEU A 58 8.66 -7.22 -7.09
N LYS A 59 8.08 -8.33 -7.55
CA LYS A 59 8.39 -9.70 -7.07
C LYS A 59 9.89 -10.03 -7.06
N PRO A 60 10.69 -9.73 -8.11
CA PRO A 60 12.12 -10.02 -8.11
C PRO A 60 12.89 -9.23 -7.04
N ALA A 61 12.60 -7.94 -6.87
CA ALA A 61 13.28 -7.10 -5.89
C ALA A 61 12.94 -7.48 -4.45
N LEU A 62 11.65 -7.78 -4.19
CA LEU A 62 11.19 -8.34 -2.92
C LEU A 62 11.84 -9.71 -2.63
N ALA A 63 12.02 -10.53 -3.67
CA ALA A 63 12.62 -11.85 -3.51
C ALA A 63 14.13 -11.81 -3.20
N ARG A 64 14.83 -10.79 -3.69
CA ARG A 64 16.25 -10.57 -3.38
C ARG A 64 16.48 -9.83 -2.06
N GLY A 65 15.43 -9.27 -1.45
CA GLY A 65 15.55 -8.45 -0.25
C GLY A 65 16.12 -7.05 -0.52
N GLU A 66 16.14 -6.63 -1.79
CA GLU A 66 16.63 -5.31 -2.21
C GLU A 66 15.59 -4.21 -1.98
N LEU A 67 14.32 -4.59 -1.83
CA LEU A 67 13.20 -3.66 -1.65
C LEU A 67 12.55 -3.86 -0.29
N HIS A 68 12.89 -2.98 0.66
CA HIS A 68 12.24 -2.93 1.97
C HIS A 68 10.86 -2.28 1.82
N THR A 69 9.79 -3.06 2.07
CA THR A 69 8.41 -2.61 1.80
C THR A 69 7.51 -2.84 3.00
N ILE A 70 6.67 -1.86 3.32
CA ILE A 70 5.50 -2.01 4.19
C ILE A 70 4.26 -1.88 3.30
N GLY A 71 3.43 -2.92 3.28
CA GLY A 71 2.16 -2.94 2.54
C GLY A 71 0.97 -2.92 3.48
N ALA A 72 -0.02 -2.07 3.19
CA ALA A 72 -1.30 -2.08 3.90
C ALA A 72 -2.38 -2.78 3.03
N THR A 73 -3.19 -3.63 3.65
CA THR A 73 -4.29 -4.31 2.97
C THR A 73 -5.35 -4.77 3.97
N THR A 74 -6.57 -5.03 3.49
CA THR A 74 -7.60 -5.69 4.29
C THR A 74 -7.34 -7.20 4.36
N LEU A 75 -7.88 -7.85 5.40
CA LEU A 75 -7.82 -9.31 5.55
C LEU A 75 -8.43 -10.05 4.35
N LYS A 76 -9.53 -9.52 3.80
CA LYS A 76 -10.22 -10.10 2.64
C LYS A 76 -9.30 -10.14 1.42
N GLU A 77 -8.62 -9.03 1.12
CA GLU A 77 -7.76 -8.94 -0.05
C GLU A 77 -6.42 -9.68 0.16
N TYR A 78 -5.92 -9.74 1.40
CA TYR A 78 -4.78 -10.60 1.75
C TYR A 78 -5.08 -12.08 1.43
N ARG A 79 -6.23 -12.59 1.88
CA ARG A 79 -6.67 -13.97 1.57
C ARG A 79 -6.84 -14.21 0.08
N LYS A 80 -7.31 -13.21 -0.64
CA LYS A 80 -7.58 -13.32 -2.08
C LYS A 80 -6.31 -13.36 -2.92
N TYR A 81 -5.33 -12.51 -2.61
CA TYR A 81 -4.17 -12.28 -3.49
C TYR A 81 -2.82 -12.70 -2.91
N PHE A 82 -2.62 -12.57 -1.60
CA PHE A 82 -1.35 -12.91 -0.96
C PHE A 82 -1.32 -14.37 -0.50
N GLU A 83 -2.35 -14.85 0.19
CA GLU A 83 -2.36 -16.24 0.69
C GLU A 83 -2.30 -17.28 -0.42
N LYS A 84 -2.77 -16.94 -1.62
CA LYS A 84 -2.74 -17.81 -2.79
C LYS A 84 -1.41 -17.78 -3.56
N ASP A 85 -0.54 -16.79 -3.30
CA ASP A 85 0.74 -16.63 -3.98
C ASP A 85 1.89 -17.03 -3.04
N ALA A 86 2.44 -18.23 -3.26
CA ALA A 86 3.51 -18.79 -2.44
C ALA A 86 4.82 -17.98 -2.48
N ALA A 87 5.05 -17.16 -3.52
CA ALA A 87 6.21 -16.27 -3.55
C ALA A 87 6.00 -15.10 -2.59
N LEU A 88 4.83 -14.47 -2.62
CA LEU A 88 4.52 -13.33 -1.74
C LEU A 88 4.42 -13.74 -0.27
N GLN A 89 3.80 -14.89 0.04
CA GLN A 89 3.73 -15.41 1.41
C GLN A 89 5.11 -15.60 2.06
N ARG A 90 6.15 -15.91 1.27
CA ARG A 90 7.51 -16.10 1.78
C ARG A 90 8.29 -14.78 1.95
N ARG A 91 7.79 -13.68 1.39
CA ARG A 91 8.47 -12.37 1.41
C ARG A 91 7.83 -11.36 2.34
N PHE A 92 6.55 -11.54 2.66
CA PHE A 92 5.85 -10.70 3.62
C PHE A 92 5.61 -11.44 4.93
N GLN A 93 5.95 -10.79 6.04
CA GLN A 93 5.50 -11.19 7.36
C GLN A 93 4.17 -10.51 7.65
N PRO A 94 3.05 -11.26 7.81
CA PRO A 94 1.79 -10.65 8.18
C PRO A 94 1.87 -10.10 9.61
N VAL A 95 1.41 -8.84 9.77
CA VAL A 95 1.17 -8.19 11.06
C VAL A 95 -0.32 -7.87 11.10
N ASN A 96 -1.05 -8.54 11.97
CA ASN A 96 -2.49 -8.33 12.11
C ASN A 96 -2.75 -7.04 12.90
N VAL A 97 -3.47 -6.12 12.28
CA VAL A 97 -3.95 -4.90 12.93
C VAL A 97 -5.45 -5.04 13.12
N GLY A 98 -5.87 -5.22 14.37
CA GLY A 98 -7.28 -5.31 14.75
C GLY A 98 -7.93 -3.93 14.83
N GLU A 99 -9.26 -3.94 14.95
CA GLU A 99 -10.01 -2.73 15.29
C GLU A 99 -9.58 -2.21 16.68
N PRO A 100 -9.55 -0.88 16.88
CA PRO A 100 -9.26 -0.32 18.19
C PRO A 100 -10.35 -0.68 19.19
N SER A 101 -9.96 -0.86 20.45
CA SER A 101 -10.92 -0.90 21.56
C SER A 101 -11.69 0.42 21.66
N VAL A 102 -12.82 0.39 22.36
CA VAL A 102 -13.65 1.59 22.58
C VAL A 102 -12.83 2.73 23.21
N ASN A 103 -11.95 2.42 24.17
CA ASN A 103 -11.12 3.41 24.84
C ASN A 103 -10.05 4.00 23.90
N GLU A 104 -9.43 3.18 23.05
CA GLU A 104 -8.47 3.66 22.04
C GLU A 104 -9.18 4.52 20.98
N ALA A 105 -10.36 4.09 20.52
CA ALA A 105 -11.16 4.85 19.57
C ALA A 105 -11.56 6.22 20.14
N LEU A 106 -12.01 6.28 21.39
CA LEU A 106 -12.30 7.55 22.09
C LEU A 106 -11.05 8.44 22.18
N ALA A 107 -9.88 7.87 22.47
CA ALA A 107 -8.62 8.63 22.50
C ALA A 107 -8.25 9.19 21.12
N MET A 108 -8.43 8.40 20.05
CA MET A 108 -8.22 8.86 18.67
C MET A 108 -9.19 10.00 18.30
N LEU A 109 -10.48 9.87 18.66
CA LEU A 109 -11.49 10.89 18.41
C LEU A 109 -11.17 12.20 19.13
N ARG A 110 -10.73 12.13 20.40
CA ARG A 110 -10.24 13.30 21.14
C ARG A 110 -9.02 13.93 20.47
N GLY A 111 -8.12 13.13 19.90
CA GLY A 111 -6.95 13.62 19.17
C GLY A 111 -7.26 14.37 17.87
N ILE A 112 -8.40 14.11 17.22
CA ILE A 112 -8.84 14.83 16.01
C ILE A 112 -9.88 15.92 16.29
N LYS A 113 -10.42 15.98 17.52
CA LYS A 113 -11.50 16.88 17.95
C LYS A 113 -11.25 18.34 17.57
N GLU A 114 -10.12 18.90 17.98
CA GLU A 114 -9.79 20.32 17.74
C GLU A 114 -9.80 20.66 16.25
N LYS A 115 -9.25 19.77 15.40
CA LYS A 115 -9.25 19.97 13.95
C LYS A 115 -10.67 19.99 13.37
N LEU A 116 -11.55 19.13 13.87
CA LEU A 116 -12.94 19.06 13.43
C LEU A 116 -13.75 20.27 13.90
N GLU A 117 -13.56 20.71 15.16
CA GLU A 117 -14.20 21.91 15.72
C GLU A 117 -13.86 23.15 14.90
N ILE A 118 -12.57 23.34 14.56
CA ILE A 118 -12.13 24.45 13.70
C ILE A 118 -12.73 24.35 12.31
N HIS A 119 -12.70 23.16 11.69
CA HIS A 119 -13.20 22.98 10.32
C HIS A 119 -14.71 23.25 10.21
N HIS A 120 -15.49 22.84 11.21
CA HIS A 120 -16.94 22.99 11.20
C HIS A 120 -17.46 24.22 11.95
N ASN A 121 -16.59 24.94 12.66
CA ASN A 121 -16.93 26.07 13.51
C ASN A 121 -17.99 25.70 14.58
N VAL A 122 -17.75 24.59 15.27
CA VAL A 122 -18.62 24.05 16.33
C VAL A 122 -17.79 23.66 17.55
N THR A 123 -18.47 23.43 18.68
CA THR A 123 -17.88 22.78 19.87
C THR A 123 -18.42 21.37 19.97
N ILE A 124 -17.52 20.39 20.09
CA ILE A 124 -17.84 18.98 20.31
C ILE A 124 -17.73 18.73 21.80
N ASN A 125 -18.83 18.32 22.43
CA ASN A 125 -18.81 17.97 23.86
C ASN A 125 -18.30 16.54 24.06
N ASP A 126 -17.66 16.31 25.21
CA ASP A 126 -17.22 14.99 25.65
C ASP A 126 -18.35 14.18 26.31
#